data_AF-A0AAW7A434-F1
#
_entry.id   AF-A0AAW7A434-F1
#
_cell.length_a   1.000
_cell.length_b   1.000
_cell.length_c   1.000
_cell.angle_alpha   90.00
_cell.angle_beta   90.00
_cell.angle_gamma   90.00
#
_symmetry.space_group_name_H-M   'P 1'
#
loop_
_entity.id
_entity.type
_entity.pdbx_description
1 polymer ?
#
loop_
_entity_poly.entity_id
_entity_poly.type
_entity_poly.pdbx_seq_one_letter_code
_entity_poly.pdbx_strand_id
1 'polypeptide(L)'
;MLSRAINELVFIILPFIAVLMFRLAEGSATELFYISDPAIASCIMWGQLAARYEALKGYKGENADNFVLFTNLLRLVASVALILYVLLLTKELGFWWHVVKNIFFAFTLFSYAFLSHLAFSMQAKIASLSSDT
;
A
#
# COMPACT_ATOMS: atom_id res chain seq x y z
N MET A 1 -18.04 -2.60 5.67
CA MET A 1 -16.59 -2.67 5.95
C MET A 1 -15.75 -2.52 4.69
N LEU A 2 -16.09 -3.19 3.58
CA LEU A 2 -15.45 -2.99 2.27
C LEU A 2 -15.45 -1.50 1.83
N SER A 3 -16.54 -0.77 2.06
CA SER A 3 -16.64 0.67 1.78
C SER A 3 -15.57 1.53 2.48
N ARG A 4 -15.11 1.15 3.69
CA ARG A 4 -14.08 1.93 4.42
C ARG A 4 -12.68 1.72 3.80
N ALA A 5 -12.35 0.48 3.45
CA ALA A 5 -11.12 0.14 2.74
C ALA A 5 -11.08 0.78 1.34
N ILE A 6 -12.21 0.79 0.64
CA ILE A 6 -12.34 1.46 -0.67
C ILE A 6 -12.17 2.98 -0.51
N ASN A 7 -12.78 3.61 0.50
CA ASN A 7 -12.66 5.06 0.71
C ASN A 7 -11.21 5.50 0.93
N GLU A 8 -10.44 4.75 1.73
CA GLU A 8 -9.02 5.06 1.94
C GLU A 8 -8.18 4.78 0.69
N LEU A 9 -8.42 3.65 0.02
CA LEU A 9 -7.77 3.35 -1.25
C LEU A 9 -8.01 4.48 -2.25
N VAL A 10 -9.23 4.98 -2.35
CA VAL A 10 -9.58 6.14 -3.17
C VAL A 10 -8.79 7.36 -2.73
N PHE A 11 -8.72 7.68 -1.43
CA PHE A 11 -7.93 8.83 -0.95
C PHE A 11 -6.43 8.72 -1.30
N ILE A 12 -5.87 7.52 -1.27
CA ILE A 12 -4.46 7.27 -1.62
C ILE A 12 -4.26 7.39 -3.12
N ILE A 13 -5.18 6.83 -3.93
CA ILE A 13 -5.06 6.78 -5.39
C ILE A 13 -5.47 8.10 -6.06
N LEU A 14 -6.36 8.89 -5.45
CA LEU A 14 -6.88 10.14 -6.00
C LEU A 14 -5.78 11.12 -6.49
N PRO A 15 -4.73 11.43 -5.70
CA PRO A 15 -3.64 12.27 -6.20
C PRO A 15 -2.90 11.65 -7.39
N PHE A 16 -2.78 10.33 -7.45
CA PHE A 16 -2.18 9.64 -8.61
C PHE A 16 -3.07 9.71 -9.84
N ILE A 17 -4.39 9.61 -9.68
CA ILE A 17 -5.34 9.83 -10.78
C ILE A 17 -5.20 11.25 -11.33
N ALA A 18 -5.05 12.26 -10.46
CA ALA A 18 -4.85 13.63 -10.89
C ALA A 18 -3.56 13.81 -11.71
N VAL A 19 -2.44 13.22 -11.25
CA VAL A 19 -1.17 13.18 -12.01
C VAL A 19 -1.34 12.47 -13.35
N LEU A 20 -2.08 11.35 -13.36
CA LEU A 20 -2.38 10.59 -14.57
C LEU A 20 -3.15 11.43 -15.60
N MET A 21 -4.20 12.12 -15.15
CA MET A 21 -5.01 13.00 -16.00
C MET A 21 -4.18 14.15 -16.57
N PHE A 22 -3.33 14.77 -15.76
CA PHE A 22 -2.46 15.86 -16.21
C PHE A 22 -1.49 15.39 -17.31
N ARG A 23 -0.83 14.26 -17.11
CA ARG A 23 0.13 13.71 -18.09
C ARG A 23 -0.53 13.17 -19.37
N LEU A 24 -1.74 12.61 -19.25
CA LEU A 24 -2.53 12.23 -20.42
C LEU A 24 -2.96 13.45 -21.24
N ALA A 25 -3.28 14.57 -20.59
CA ALA A 25 -3.60 15.83 -21.27
C ALA A 25 -2.38 16.43 -22.00
N GLU A 26 -1.16 16.19 -21.50
CA GLU A 26 0.10 16.54 -22.19
C GLU A 26 0.42 15.62 -23.40
N GLY A 27 -0.36 14.57 -23.63
CA GLY A 27 -0.25 13.70 -24.81
C GLY A 27 0.86 12.65 -24.76
N SER A 28 1.56 12.50 -23.63
CA SER A 28 2.69 11.57 -23.50
C SER A 28 2.34 10.34 -22.65
N ALA A 29 1.55 9.44 -23.23
CA ALA A 29 1.18 8.19 -22.55
C ALA A 29 2.41 7.31 -22.22
N THR A 30 3.50 7.48 -22.98
CA THR A 30 4.78 6.83 -22.72
C THR A 30 5.47 7.37 -21.47
N GLU A 31 5.39 8.66 -21.17
CA GLU A 31 6.02 9.25 -19.98
C GLU A 31 5.38 8.74 -18.68
N LEU A 32 4.07 8.44 -18.70
CA LEU A 32 3.38 7.80 -17.57
C LEU A 32 4.01 6.47 -17.16
N PHE A 33 4.59 5.73 -18.10
CA PHE A 33 5.27 4.49 -17.77
C PHE A 33 6.54 4.74 -16.95
N TYR A 34 7.23 5.85 -17.21
CA TYR A 34 8.54 6.18 -16.66
C TYR A 34 8.47 6.97 -15.34
N ILE A 35 7.32 7.53 -14.96
CA ILE A 35 7.19 8.26 -13.69
C ILE A 35 7.51 7.38 -12.47
N SER A 36 8.03 7.99 -11.40
CA SER A 36 8.41 7.30 -10.17
C SER A 36 7.23 7.13 -9.18
N ASP A 37 6.15 7.88 -9.38
CA ASP A 37 4.96 7.97 -8.53
C ASP A 37 4.37 6.62 -8.05
N PRO A 38 4.24 5.57 -8.90
CA PRO A 38 3.77 4.25 -8.44
C PRO A 38 4.60 3.62 -7.31
N ALA A 39 5.90 3.92 -7.23
CA ALA A 39 6.78 3.40 -6.18
C ALA A 39 6.49 4.06 -4.82
N ILE A 40 6.33 5.39 -4.79
CA ILE A 40 5.99 6.10 -3.54
C ILE A 40 4.57 5.78 -3.09
N ALA A 41 3.62 5.62 -4.03
CA ALA A 41 2.27 5.13 -3.74
C ALA A 41 2.32 3.78 -3.00
N SER A 42 3.13 2.85 -3.52
CA SER A 42 3.33 1.55 -2.91
C SER A 42 3.90 1.66 -1.49
N CYS A 43 4.89 2.51 -1.28
CA CYS A 43 5.47 2.77 0.04
C CYS A 43 4.39 3.21 1.05
N ILE A 44 3.54 4.18 0.67
CA ILE A 44 2.48 4.71 1.53
C ILE A 44 1.48 3.59 1.88
N MET A 45 1.02 2.83 0.89
CA MET A 45 0.06 1.73 1.08
C MET A 45 0.60 0.67 2.04
N TRP A 46 1.84 0.22 1.86
CA TRP A 46 2.46 -0.77 2.75
C TRP A 46 2.69 -0.23 4.16
N GLY A 47 3.10 1.03 4.29
CA GLY A 47 3.29 1.69 5.59
C GLY A 47 1.98 1.81 6.38
N GLN A 48 0.90 2.21 5.71
CA GLN A 48 -0.43 2.29 6.33
C GLN A 48 -0.95 0.91 6.72
N LEU A 49 -0.72 -0.11 5.89
CA LEU A 49 -1.10 -1.47 6.22
C LEU A 49 -0.35 -1.96 7.47
N ALA A 50 0.96 -1.71 7.56
CA ALA A 50 1.75 -2.07 8.73
C ALA A 50 1.22 -1.40 10.01
N ALA A 51 0.93 -0.10 9.96
CA ALA A 51 0.36 0.63 11.10
C ALA A 51 -1.01 0.09 11.52
N ARG A 52 -1.86 -0.27 10.56
CA ARG A 52 -3.19 -0.83 10.85
C ARG A 52 -3.12 -2.19 11.51
N TYR A 53 -2.24 -3.06 11.03
CA TYR A 53 -2.02 -4.34 11.68
C TYR A 53 -1.42 -4.11 13.06
N GLU A 54 -0.41 -3.26 13.26
CA GLU A 54 0.14 -2.99 14.59
C GLU A 54 -0.95 -2.57 15.62
N ALA A 55 -1.97 -1.84 15.21
CA ALA A 55 -3.11 -1.47 16.07
C ALA A 55 -4.02 -2.64 16.50
N LEU A 56 -3.88 -3.82 15.88
CA LEU A 56 -4.58 -5.07 16.24
C LEU A 56 -3.82 -5.90 17.29
N LYS A 57 -2.62 -5.48 17.69
CA LYS A 57 -1.79 -6.18 18.68
C LYS A 57 -2.46 -6.20 20.06
N GLY A 58 -2.31 -7.31 20.77
CA GLY A 58 -2.88 -7.59 22.08
C GLY A 58 -4.25 -8.28 22.08
N TYR A 59 -4.74 -8.81 20.95
CA TYR A 59 -6.06 -9.44 20.90
C TYR A 59 -6.05 -10.90 21.42
N LYS A 60 -7.15 -11.33 22.08
CA LYS A 60 -7.28 -12.69 22.62
C LYS A 60 -7.12 -13.76 21.52
N GLY A 61 -6.10 -14.59 21.65
CA GLY A 61 -5.76 -15.66 20.69
C GLY A 61 -4.66 -15.28 19.69
N GLU A 62 -4.05 -14.11 19.83
CA GLU A 62 -2.90 -13.69 19.02
C GLU A 62 -1.63 -14.46 19.37
N ASN A 63 -0.91 -14.91 18.35
CA ASN A 63 0.51 -15.23 18.48
C ASN A 63 1.32 -13.95 18.25
N ALA A 64 1.69 -13.28 19.34
CA ALA A 64 2.33 -11.96 19.33
C ALA A 64 3.61 -11.91 18.48
N ASP A 65 4.39 -13.00 18.46
CA ASP A 65 5.64 -13.07 17.71
C ASP A 65 5.37 -13.11 16.19
N ASN A 66 4.39 -13.91 15.76
CA ASN A 66 3.99 -13.96 14.36
C ASN A 66 3.42 -12.61 13.89
N PHE A 67 2.74 -11.90 14.78
CA PHE A 67 2.15 -10.62 14.48
C PHE A 67 3.22 -9.53 14.29
N VAL A 68 4.19 -9.45 15.20
CA VAL A 68 5.35 -8.55 15.10
C VAL A 68 6.18 -8.86 13.86
N LEU A 69 6.39 -10.14 13.54
CA LEU A 69 7.09 -10.54 12.32
C LEU A 69 6.35 -10.05 11.07
N PHE A 70 5.02 -10.23 11.03
CA PHE A 70 4.20 -9.78 9.91
C PHE A 70 4.24 -8.25 9.74
N THR A 71 4.04 -7.47 10.80
CA THR A 71 4.09 -5.99 10.69
C THR A 71 5.47 -5.49 10.28
N ASN A 72 6.54 -6.12 10.75
CA ASN A 72 7.91 -5.81 10.32
C ASN A 72 8.16 -6.17 8.86
N LEU A 73 7.60 -7.28 8.36
CA LEU A 73 7.68 -7.62 6.94
C LEU A 73 6.98 -6.56 6.08
N LEU A 74 5.80 -6.07 6.49
CA LEU A 74 5.11 -4.99 5.77
C LEU A 74 5.95 -3.69 5.74
N ARG A 75 6.60 -3.32 6.85
CA ARG A 75 7.52 -2.17 6.92
C ARG A 75 8.75 -2.36 6.02
N LEU A 76 9.28 -3.58 5.94
CA LEU A 76 10.39 -3.90 5.06
C LEU A 76 9.99 -3.72 3.59
N VAL A 77 8.81 -4.20 3.18
CA VAL A 77 8.29 -4.01 1.82
C VAL A 77 8.06 -2.53 1.51
N ALA A 78 7.55 -1.75 2.47
CA ALA A 78 7.43 -0.29 2.33
C ALA A 78 8.82 0.37 2.11
N SER A 79 9.83 -0.08 2.85
CA SER A 79 11.21 0.44 2.72
C SER A 79 11.81 0.11 1.35
N VAL A 80 11.56 -1.08 0.82
CA VAL A 80 11.96 -1.46 -0.55
C VAL A 80 11.30 -0.56 -1.59
N ALA A 81 10.01 -0.25 -1.42
CA ALA A 81 9.28 0.66 -2.30
C ALA A 81 9.86 2.08 -2.27
N LEU A 82 10.24 2.57 -1.09
CA LEU A 82 10.89 3.87 -0.93
C LEU A 82 12.27 3.91 -1.61
N ILE A 83 13.08 2.87 -1.45
CA ILE A 83 14.38 2.76 -2.12
C ILE A 83 14.19 2.79 -3.65
N LEU A 84 13.23 2.02 -4.16
CA LEU A 84 12.91 2.02 -5.59
C LEU A 84 12.49 3.41 -6.09
N TYR A 85 11.66 4.12 -5.33
CA TYR A 85 11.26 5.50 -5.65
C TYR A 85 12.46 6.44 -5.73
N VAL A 86 13.34 6.44 -4.73
CA VAL A 86 14.54 7.29 -4.70
C VAL A 86 15.47 6.96 -5.87
N LEU A 87 15.64 5.68 -6.21
CA LEU A 87 16.46 5.27 -7.35
C LEU A 87 15.87 5.78 -8.68
N LEU A 88 14.55 5.70 -8.86
CA LEU A 88 13.85 6.22 -10.05
C LEU A 88 13.90 7.75 -10.17
N LEU A 89 14.06 8.47 -9.07
CA LEU A 89 14.24 9.93 -9.08
C LEU A 89 15.68 10.36 -9.38
N THR A 90 16.65 9.59 -8.91
CA THR A 90 18.07 10.01 -8.87
C THR A 90 18.92 9.43 -9.99
N LYS A 91 18.44 8.37 -10.66
CA LYS A 91 19.16 7.70 -11.75
C LYS A 91 18.25 7.51 -12.95
N GLU A 92 18.85 7.64 -14.14
CA GLU A 92 18.24 7.14 -15.36
C GLU A 92 18.29 5.62 -15.36
N LEU A 93 17.18 5.01 -14.90
CA LEU A 93 17.05 3.57 -14.87
C LEU A 93 16.52 3.05 -16.21
N GLY A 94 17.02 1.88 -16.62
CA GLY A 94 16.57 1.24 -17.86
C GLY A 94 15.12 0.74 -17.78
N PHE A 95 14.54 0.46 -18.95
CA PHE A 95 13.16 -0.02 -19.14
C PHE A 95 12.69 -1.08 -18.11
N TRP A 96 13.52 -2.07 -17.80
CA TRP A 96 13.19 -3.16 -16.87
C TRP A 96 12.86 -2.69 -15.45
N TRP A 97 13.49 -1.62 -14.96
CA TRP A 97 13.19 -1.07 -13.64
C TRP A 97 11.78 -0.47 -13.59
N HIS A 98 11.34 0.15 -14.67
CA HIS A 98 9.98 0.69 -14.79
C HIS A 98 8.95 -0.43 -14.93
N VAL A 99 9.27 -1.53 -15.62
CA VAL A 99 8.42 -2.74 -15.63
C VAL A 99 8.25 -3.29 -14.21
N VAL A 100 9.36 -3.51 -13.49
CA VAL A 100 9.35 -4.03 -12.11
C VAL A 100 8.53 -3.12 -11.20
N LYS A 101 8.74 -1.81 -11.27
CA LYS A 101 7.97 -0.80 -10.53
C LYS A 101 6.46 -0.92 -10.78
N ASN A 102 6.05 -0.99 -12.04
CA ASN A 102 4.63 -1.05 -12.40
C ASN A 102 3.98 -2.38 -11.97
N ILE A 103 4.68 -3.51 -12.13
CA ILE A 103 4.21 -4.82 -11.64
C ILE A 103 4.09 -4.80 -10.12
N PHE A 104 5.10 -4.28 -9.42
CA PHE A 104 5.10 -4.16 -7.98
C PHE A 104 3.95 -3.28 -7.47
N PHE A 105 3.66 -2.18 -8.16
CA PHE A 105 2.52 -1.33 -7.85
C PHE A 105 1.17 -2.04 -8.06
N ALA A 106 0.98 -2.74 -9.18
CA ALA A 106 -0.24 -3.51 -9.43
C ALA A 106 -0.46 -4.60 -8.36
N PHE A 107 0.60 -5.31 -7.98
CA PHE A 107 0.56 -6.27 -6.87
C PHE A 107 0.22 -5.59 -5.54
N THR A 108 0.77 -4.39 -5.30
CA THR A 108 0.50 -3.61 -4.09
C THR A 108 -0.97 -3.20 -4.01
N LEU A 109 -1.57 -2.75 -5.12
CA LEU A 109 -2.99 -2.40 -5.17
C LEU A 109 -3.88 -3.58 -4.75
N PHE A 110 -3.63 -4.75 -5.34
CA PHE A 110 -4.38 -5.97 -5.01
C PHE A 110 -4.18 -6.36 -3.54
N SER A 111 -2.93 -6.41 -3.09
CA SER A 111 -2.59 -6.82 -1.72
C SER A 111 -3.14 -5.86 -0.67
N TYR A 112 -3.06 -4.55 -0.93
CA TYR A 112 -3.56 -3.54 -0.03
C TYR A 112 -5.08 -3.65 0.13
N ALA A 113 -5.82 -3.83 -0.96
CA ALA A 113 -7.28 -4.00 -0.90
C ALA A 113 -7.67 -5.24 -0.07
N PHE A 114 -7.01 -6.37 -0.34
CA PHE A 114 -7.28 -7.64 0.36
C PHE A 114 -6.91 -7.58 1.85
N LEU A 115 -5.68 -7.18 2.18
CA LEU A 115 -5.19 -7.15 3.55
C LEU A 115 -5.88 -6.05 4.37
N SER A 116 -6.23 -4.92 3.76
CA SER A 116 -7.06 -3.90 4.43
C SER A 116 -8.43 -4.44 4.79
N HIS A 117 -9.08 -5.18 3.87
CA HIS A 117 -10.37 -5.80 4.14
C HIS A 117 -10.30 -6.79 5.31
N LEU A 118 -9.26 -7.62 5.36
CA LEU A 118 -9.02 -8.53 6.47
C LEU A 118 -8.80 -7.78 7.79
N ALA A 119 -7.95 -6.75 7.79
CA ALA A 119 -7.69 -5.94 8.98
C ALA A 119 -8.96 -5.32 9.55
N PHE A 120 -9.81 -4.72 8.70
CA PHE A 120 -11.08 -4.14 9.17
C PHE A 120 -12.06 -5.19 9.68
N SER A 121 -12.12 -6.35 9.03
CA SER A 121 -12.97 -7.45 9.48
C SER A 121 -12.54 -7.98 10.84
N MET A 122 -11.23 -8.06 11.08
CA MET A 122 -10.68 -8.38 12.40
C MET A 122 -11.03 -7.29 13.42
N GLN A 123 -10.77 -6.01 13.13
CA GLN A 123 -11.11 -4.90 14.05
C GLN A 123 -12.57 -4.92 14.48
N ALA A 124 -13.50 -5.16 13.56
CA ALA A 124 -14.92 -5.21 13.88
C ALA A 124 -15.28 -6.41 14.76
N LYS A 125 -14.69 -7.59 14.50
CA LYS A 125 -14.89 -8.78 15.34
C LYS A 125 -14.35 -8.58 16.75
N ILE A 126 -13.22 -7.89 16.89
CA ILE A 126 -12.66 -7.53 18.20
C ILE A 126 -13.59 -6.58 18.95
N ALA A 127 -14.09 -5.54 18.27
CA ALA A 127 -15.00 -4.57 18.87
C ALA A 127 -16.31 -5.22 19.36
N SER A 128 -16.92 -6.12 18.59
CA SER A 128 -18.14 -6.83 19.01
C SER A 128 -17.91 -7.73 20.22
N LEU A 129 -16.73 -8.34 20.35
CA LEU A 129 -16.42 -9.20 21.50
C LEU A 129 -16.14 -8.41 22.78
N SER A 130 -15.72 -7.15 22.66
CA SER A 130 -15.55 -6.25 23.81
C SER A 130 -16.86 -5.63 24.32
N SER A 131 -17.92 -5.58 23.50
CA SER A 131 -19.22 -5.04 23.91
C SER A 131 -20.12 -6.04 24.64
N ASP A 132 -19.80 -7.33 24.54
CA ASP A 132 -20.57 -8.43 25.15
C ASP A 132 -20.03 -8.85 26.54
N THR A 133 -18.97 -8.19 27.03
CA THR A 133 -18.35 -8.39 28.35
C THR A 133 -18.51 -7.17 29.23
#